data_AF-A0AAE1QMD8-F1
#
_entry.id   AF-A0AAE1QMD8-F1
#
_cell.length_a   1.000
_cell.length_b   1.000
_cell.length_c   1.000
_cell.angle_alpha   90.00
_cell.angle_beta   90.00
_cell.angle_gamma   90.00
#
_symmetry.space_group_name_H-M   'P 1'
#
loop_
_entity.id
_entity.type
_entity.pdbx_description
1 polymer ?
#
loop_
_entity_poly.entity_id
_entity_poly.type
_entity_poly.pdbx_seq_one_letter_code
_entity_poly.pdbx_strand_id
1 'polypeptide(L)'
;MTRETNYNSEELAAFVAANQPKIVHDQAIAFNIIMASIEKEHGGLFFLDAPGGTVKTFVTNLILAKVRQKKSIALAVASSGIAATLLDGGRTAHSAFKLPLDLSHQEYPSCNISKASAKAKVLQRCKLIIWE
;
A
#
# COMPACT_ATOMS: atom_id res chain seq x y z
N MET A 1 15.57 10.12 7.63
CA MET A 1 15.04 9.12 6.68
C MET A 1 13.53 8.99 6.90
N THR A 2 12.73 8.90 5.84
CA THR A 2 11.26 8.71 5.94
C THR A 2 10.94 7.24 6.21
N ARG A 3 9.93 6.96 7.05
CA ARG A 3 9.50 5.60 7.43
C ARG A 3 9.25 4.72 6.20
N GLU A 4 8.68 5.32 5.17
CA GLU A 4 8.28 4.73 3.90
C GLU A 4 9.48 4.21 3.06
N THR A 5 10.71 4.52 3.48
CA THR A 5 11.97 4.10 2.84
C THR A 5 12.87 3.28 3.77
N ASN A 6 12.41 2.95 4.99
CA ASN A 6 13.25 2.35 6.04
C ASN A 6 12.89 0.90 6.37
N TYR A 7 12.40 0.14 5.37
CA TYR A 7 12.09 -1.27 5.54
C TYR A 7 13.35 -2.13 5.38
N ASN A 8 13.49 -3.17 6.21
CA ASN A 8 14.57 -4.15 6.08
C ASN A 8 14.33 -5.02 4.82
N SER A 9 15.15 -4.82 3.79
CA SER A 9 14.99 -5.53 2.52
C SER A 9 15.22 -7.04 2.64
N GLU A 10 16.06 -7.49 3.58
CA GLU A 10 16.36 -8.91 3.79
C GLU A 10 15.20 -9.63 4.48
N GLU A 11 14.64 -9.03 5.53
CA GLU A 11 13.44 -9.56 6.20
C GLU A 11 12.26 -9.63 5.23
N LEU A 12 12.06 -8.60 4.41
CA LEU A 12 11.01 -8.60 3.40
C LEU A 12 11.25 -9.66 2.32
N ALA A 13 12.49 -9.84 1.87
CA ALA A 13 12.83 -10.88 0.90
C ALA A 13 12.58 -12.29 1.47
N ALA A 14 12.93 -12.52 2.74
CA ALA A 14 12.64 -13.76 3.43
C ALA A 14 11.13 -13.99 3.58
N PHE A 15 10.38 -12.96 3.97
CA PHE A 15 8.92 -13.01 4.03
C PHE A 15 8.30 -13.35 2.68
N VAL A 16 8.75 -12.71 1.60
CA VAL A 16 8.27 -13.00 0.24
C VAL A 16 8.61 -14.41 -0.19
N ALA A 17 9.85 -14.87 0.01
CA ALA A 17 10.27 -16.22 -0.35
C ALA A 17 9.46 -17.29 0.39
N ALA A 18 9.14 -17.06 1.66
CA ALA A 18 8.36 -17.98 2.47
C ALA A 18 6.85 -17.99 2.16
N ASN A 19 6.29 -16.88 1.66
CA ASN A 19 4.83 -16.71 1.52
C ASN A 19 4.33 -16.70 0.08
N GLN A 20 5.17 -16.32 -0.90
CA GLN A 20 4.79 -16.35 -2.31
C GLN A 20 4.39 -17.77 -2.78
N PRO A 21 5.01 -18.88 -2.35
CA PRO A 21 4.56 -20.23 -2.72
C PRO A 21 3.22 -20.66 -2.11
N LYS A 22 2.70 -19.92 -1.10
CA LYS A 22 1.48 -20.28 -0.36
C LYS A 22 0.19 -19.71 -0.99
N ILE A 23 0.32 -18.81 -1.97
CA ILE A 23 -0.85 -18.23 -2.64
C ILE A 23 -1.52 -19.30 -3.52
N VAL A 24 -2.85 -19.34 -3.51
CA VAL A 24 -3.62 -20.23 -4.40
C VAL A 24 -3.76 -19.66 -5.80
N HIS A 25 -4.27 -20.44 -6.75
CA HIS A 25 -4.32 -20.09 -8.18
C HIS A 25 -4.86 -18.68 -8.45
N ASP A 26 -6.06 -18.35 -7.94
CA ASP A 26 -6.69 -17.04 -8.21
C ASP A 26 -5.92 -15.87 -7.58
N GLN A 27 -5.34 -16.08 -6.40
CA GLN A 27 -4.47 -15.11 -5.75
C GLN A 27 -3.18 -14.89 -6.55
N ALA A 28 -2.62 -15.96 -7.13
CA ALA A 28 -1.44 -15.88 -7.98
C ALA A 28 -1.72 -15.08 -9.25
N ILE A 29 -2.90 -15.24 -9.86
CA ILE A 29 -3.33 -14.45 -11.01
C ILE A 29 -3.36 -12.95 -10.65
N ALA A 30 -4.06 -12.59 -9.57
CA ALA A 30 -4.13 -11.20 -9.12
C ALA A 30 -2.74 -10.62 -8.79
N PHE A 31 -1.94 -11.37 -8.03
CA PHE A 31 -0.57 -10.99 -7.69
C PHE A 31 0.28 -10.73 -8.94
N ASN A 32 0.29 -11.65 -9.90
CA ASN A 32 1.10 -11.54 -11.11
C ASN A 32 0.66 -10.37 -12.00
N ILE A 33 -0.65 -10.15 -12.15
CA ILE A 33 -1.19 -9.01 -12.93
C ILE A 33 -0.73 -7.68 -12.31
N ILE A 34 -0.90 -7.53 -10.99
CA ILE A 34 -0.53 -6.30 -10.28
C ILE A 34 0.99 -6.10 -10.33
N MET A 35 1.78 -7.14 -10.05
CA MET A 35 3.23 -7.05 -10.10
C MET A 35 3.75 -6.70 -11.49
N ALA A 36 3.18 -7.29 -12.55
CA ALA A 36 3.55 -6.96 -13.92
C ALA A 36 3.23 -5.51 -14.29
N SER A 37 2.09 -4.97 -13.84
CA SER A 37 1.74 -3.55 -14.04
C SER A 37 2.74 -2.62 -13.33
N ILE A 38 3.11 -2.95 -12.08
CA ILE A 38 4.09 -2.17 -11.31
C ILE A 38 5.47 -2.20 -11.97
N GLU A 39 5.94 -3.38 -12.39
CA GLU A 39 7.28 -3.54 -12.99
C GLU A 39 7.41 -2.88 -14.35
N LYS A 40 6.34 -2.86 -15.14
CA LYS A 40 6.30 -2.18 -16.45
C LYS A 40 5.95 -0.70 -16.36
N GLU A 41 5.69 -0.19 -15.16
CA GLU A 41 5.25 1.19 -14.91
C GLU A 41 4.03 1.61 -15.74
N HIS A 42 3.17 0.66 -16.12
CA HIS A 42 1.95 0.94 -16.88
C HIS A 42 0.91 1.69 -16.05
N GLY A 43 1.05 1.65 -14.72
CA GLY A 43 0.01 2.12 -13.81
C GLY A 43 -1.26 1.27 -13.89
N GLY A 44 -2.29 1.72 -13.19
CA GLY A 44 -3.60 1.07 -13.20
C GLY A 44 -4.33 1.26 -11.87
N LEU A 45 -5.65 1.05 -11.92
CA LEU A 45 -6.51 0.94 -10.75
C LEU A 45 -7.06 -0.49 -10.72
N PHE A 46 -6.76 -1.20 -9.64
CA PHE A 46 -7.18 -2.58 -9.44
C PHE A 46 -8.10 -2.67 -8.24
N PHE A 47 -9.17 -3.45 -8.37
CA PHE A 47 -10.04 -3.81 -7.26
C PHE A 47 -9.92 -5.31 -7.01
N LEU A 48 -9.47 -5.68 -5.82
CA LEU A 48 -9.39 -7.07 -5.40
C LEU A 48 -10.67 -7.43 -4.66
N ASP A 49 -11.65 -7.97 -5.40
CA ASP A 49 -12.85 -8.52 -4.81
C ASP A 49 -12.59 -9.96 -4.34
N ALA A 50 -13.06 -10.29 -3.14
CA ALA A 50 -13.06 -11.65 -2.65
C ALA A 50 -14.15 -11.81 -1.57
N PRO A 51 -14.55 -13.03 -1.22
CA PRO A 51 -15.38 -13.27 -0.04
C PRO A 51 -14.71 -12.73 1.24
N GLY A 52 -15.53 -12.46 2.27
CA GLY A 52 -15.04 -12.01 3.58
C GLY A 52 -14.07 -13.02 4.20
N GLY A 53 -12.89 -12.55 4.64
CA GLY A 53 -11.84 -13.36 5.25
C GLY A 53 -10.43 -12.80 5.05
N THR A 54 -9.46 -13.36 5.79
CA THR A 54 -8.04 -12.93 5.89
C THR A 54 -7.23 -13.04 4.59
N VAL A 55 -7.80 -13.65 3.56
CA VAL A 55 -7.14 -13.94 2.28
C VAL A 55 -6.71 -12.67 1.54
N LYS A 56 -7.55 -11.63 1.51
CA LYS A 56 -7.21 -10.37 0.80
C LYS A 56 -6.03 -9.67 1.45
N THR A 57 -6.05 -9.57 2.78
CA THR A 57 -4.98 -8.99 3.59
C THR A 57 -3.64 -9.71 3.39
N PHE A 58 -3.66 -11.04 3.23
CA PHE A 58 -2.44 -11.80 2.96
C PHE A 58 -1.82 -11.41 1.60
N VAL A 59 -2.63 -11.38 0.54
CA VAL A 59 -2.17 -11.01 -0.80
C VAL A 59 -1.67 -9.56 -0.84
N THR A 60 -2.40 -8.63 -0.22
CA THR A 60 -1.98 -7.22 -0.19
C THR A 60 -0.66 -7.02 0.57
N ASN A 61 -0.47 -7.69 1.71
CA ASN A 61 0.82 -7.66 2.43
C ASN A 61 1.96 -8.28 1.63
N LEU A 62 1.70 -9.36 0.89
CA LEU A 62 2.70 -9.96 0.01
C LEU A 62 3.12 -9.00 -1.11
N ILE A 63 2.17 -8.29 -1.73
CA ILE A 63 2.46 -7.27 -2.75
C ILE A 63 3.26 -6.11 -2.13
N LEU A 64 2.86 -5.61 -0.96
CA LEU A 64 3.61 -4.57 -0.23
C LEU A 64 5.06 -4.99 0.01
N ALA A 65 5.26 -6.20 0.53
CA ALA A 65 6.60 -6.74 0.79
C ALA A 65 7.42 -6.86 -0.50
N LYS A 66 6.81 -7.36 -1.59
CA LYS A 66 7.47 -7.53 -2.89
C LYS A 66 7.96 -6.20 -3.50
N VAL A 67 7.19 -5.13 -3.34
CA VAL A 67 7.59 -3.80 -3.80
C VAL A 67 8.65 -3.20 -2.87
N ARG A 68 8.45 -3.28 -1.55
CA ARG A 68 9.35 -2.69 -0.56
C ARG A 68 10.72 -3.38 -0.50
N GLN A 69 10.82 -4.69 -0.75
CA GLN A 69 12.13 -5.39 -0.80
C GLN A 69 13.03 -4.83 -1.91
N LYS A 70 12.45 -4.24 -2.97
CA LYS A 70 13.20 -3.58 -4.05
C LYS A 70 13.56 -2.13 -3.71
N LYS A 71 13.39 -1.70 -2.44
CA LYS A 71 13.58 -0.33 -1.95
C LYS A 71 12.66 0.71 -2.60
N SER A 72 11.58 0.26 -3.25
CA SER A 72 10.53 1.13 -3.78
C SER A 72 9.53 1.52 -2.70
N ILE A 73 8.90 2.68 -2.86
CA ILE A 73 7.89 3.18 -1.92
C ILE A 73 6.53 2.54 -2.25
N ALA A 74 5.99 1.79 -1.30
CA ALA A 74 4.61 1.28 -1.33
C ALA A 74 3.87 1.70 -0.06
N LEU A 75 2.76 2.43 -0.23
CA LEU A 75 1.94 2.94 0.86
C LEU A 75 0.81 1.96 1.18
N ALA A 76 0.67 1.66 2.46
CA ALA A 76 -0.43 0.88 3.01
C ALA A 76 -1.41 1.83 3.71
N VAL A 77 -2.61 1.92 3.17
CA VAL A 77 -3.66 2.81 3.66
C VAL A 77 -4.88 1.99 4.00
N ALA A 78 -5.58 2.37 5.06
CA ALA A 78 -6.87 1.79 5.40
C ALA A 78 -7.86 2.85 5.85
N SER A 79 -9.15 2.52 5.78
CA SER A 79 -10.21 3.43 6.20
C SER A 79 -10.31 3.56 7.73
N SER A 80 -9.99 2.49 8.47
CA SER A 80 -10.01 2.46 9.95
C SER A 80 -8.64 2.18 10.57
N GLY A 81 -8.49 2.50 11.86
CA GLY A 81 -7.27 2.20 12.61
C GLY A 81 -7.02 0.69 12.74
N ILE A 82 -8.08 -0.09 12.96
CA ILE A 82 -8.01 -1.56 13.10
C ILE A 82 -7.60 -2.21 11.77
N ALA A 83 -8.15 -1.74 10.66
CA ALA A 83 -7.72 -2.21 9.36
C ALA A 83 -6.26 -1.85 9.06
N ALA A 84 -5.82 -0.65 9.47
CA ALA A 84 -4.44 -0.22 9.28
C ALA A 84 -3.43 -1.11 10.02
N THR A 85 -3.79 -1.75 11.15
CA THR A 85 -2.88 -2.67 11.85
C THR A 85 -2.70 -3.99 11.14
N LEU A 86 -3.61 -4.37 10.24
CA LEU A 86 -3.52 -5.60 9.45
C LEU A 86 -2.56 -5.46 8.25
N LEU A 87 -2.21 -4.23 7.87
CA LEU A 87 -1.26 -3.96 6.79
C LEU A 87 0.11 -3.61 7.38
N ASP A 88 1.17 -4.21 6.86
CA ASP A 88 2.53 -3.85 7.27
C ASP A 88 2.79 -2.36 7.00
N GLY A 89 3.18 -1.63 8.03
CA GLY A 89 3.32 -0.18 7.98
C GLY A 89 2.05 0.56 7.54
N GLY A 90 0.87 0.03 7.84
CA GLY A 90 -0.41 0.67 7.55
C GLY A 90 -0.61 2.00 8.27
N ARG A 91 -1.50 2.81 7.70
CA ARG A 91 -1.99 4.07 8.26
C ARG A 91 -3.43 4.29 7.85
N THR A 92 -4.19 5.00 8.69
CA THR A 92 -5.51 5.49 8.26
C THR A 92 -5.36 6.45 7.08
N ALA A 93 -6.33 6.49 6.16
CA ALA A 93 -6.37 7.46 5.06
C ALA A 93 -6.21 8.90 5.56
N HIS A 94 -6.86 9.21 6.69
CA HIS A 94 -6.73 10.49 7.37
C HIS A 94 -5.26 10.83 7.70
N SER A 95 -4.53 9.93 8.34
CA SER A 95 -3.12 10.18 8.73
C SER A 95 -2.16 10.10 7.53
N ALA A 96 -2.42 9.19 6.59
CA ALA A 96 -1.63 9.00 5.38
C ALA A 96 -1.69 10.23 4.47
N PHE A 97 -2.89 10.77 4.23
CA PHE A 97 -3.10 11.87 3.28
C PHE A 97 -3.37 13.23 3.92
N LYS A 98 -3.37 13.34 5.25
CA LYS A 98 -3.72 14.59 5.97
C LYS A 98 -5.10 15.12 5.54
N LEU A 99 -6.07 14.21 5.47
CA LEU A 99 -7.46 14.58 5.16
C LEU A 99 -8.00 15.49 6.27
N PRO A 100 -8.81 16.51 5.97
CA PRO A 100 -9.49 17.30 7.00
C PRO A 100 -10.48 16.41 7.79
N LEU A 101 -10.60 16.64 9.11
CA LEU A 101 -11.58 15.94 9.96
C LEU A 101 -12.96 16.60 9.87
N ASP A 102 -12.98 17.90 9.67
CA ASP A 102 -14.18 18.70 9.57
C ASP A 102 -14.49 18.98 8.10
N LEU A 103 -15.36 18.16 7.54
CA LEU A 103 -15.86 18.30 6.17
C LEU A 103 -17.08 19.22 6.10
N SER A 104 -17.76 19.47 7.23
CA SER A 104 -18.97 20.28 7.29
C SER A 104 -18.70 21.77 7.07
N HIS A 105 -17.51 22.24 7.42
CA HIS A 105 -17.12 23.64 7.29
C HIS A 105 -16.19 23.91 6.08
N GLN A 106 -15.99 22.92 5.20
CA GLN A 106 -15.16 23.05 3.99
C GLN A 106 -15.94 22.72 2.72
N GLU A 107 -16.16 23.72 1.87
CA GLU A 107 -16.84 23.56 0.57
C GLU A 107 -16.03 22.70 -0.42
N TYR A 108 -14.70 22.77 -0.33
CA TYR A 108 -13.75 21.98 -1.12
C TYR A 108 -12.66 21.37 -0.23
N PRO A 109 -12.95 20.30 0.52
CA PRO A 109 -11.98 19.69 1.42
C PRO A 109 -10.81 19.13 0.61
N SER A 110 -9.59 19.48 1.00
CA SER A 110 -8.37 19.05 0.32
C SER A 110 -7.34 18.51 1.30
N CYS A 111 -6.49 17.60 0.82
CA CYS A 111 -5.37 17.06 1.61
C CYS A 111 -4.43 18.19 2.05
N ASN A 112 -4.16 18.30 3.35
CA ASN A 112 -3.21 19.28 3.88
C ASN A 112 -1.75 18.80 3.67
N ILE A 113 -1.34 18.72 2.39
CA ILE A 113 -0.02 18.31 1.94
C ILE A 113 0.53 19.39 1.00
N SER A 114 1.50 20.17 1.47
CA SER A 114 2.17 21.15 0.61
C SER A 114 3.05 20.46 -0.43
N LYS A 115 3.15 21.04 -1.63
CA LYS A 115 3.96 20.50 -2.75
C LYS A 115 5.44 20.32 -2.39
N ALA A 116 5.97 21.16 -1.50
CA ALA A 116 7.36 21.11 -1.04
C ALA A 116 7.59 20.15 0.14
N SER A 117 6.53 19.60 0.74
CA SER A 117 6.65 18.73 1.91
C SER A 117 7.35 17.40 1.58
N ALA A 118 7.98 16.81 2.60
CA ALA A 118 8.54 15.47 2.50
C ALA A 118 7.48 14.43 2.09
N LYS A 119 6.23 14.62 2.53
CA LYS A 119 5.11 13.73 2.18
C LYS A 119 4.75 13.83 0.70
N ALA A 120 4.75 15.02 0.11
CA ALA A 120 4.56 15.17 -1.35
C ALA A 120 5.65 14.43 -2.13
N LYS A 121 6.92 14.51 -1.69
CA LYS A 121 8.02 13.75 -2.31
C LYS A 121 7.84 12.24 -2.20
N VAL A 122 7.29 11.75 -1.08
CA VAL A 122 6.94 10.33 -0.90
C VAL A 122 5.84 9.93 -1.90
N LEU A 123 4.77 10.72 -2.03
CA LEU A 123 3.68 10.45 -2.97
C LEU A 123 4.15 10.44 -4.43
N GLN A 124 5.00 11.40 -4.81
CA GLN A 124 5.57 11.48 -6.17
C GLN A 124 6.46 10.29 -6.53
N ARG A 125 7.14 9.70 -5.54
CA ARG A 125 8.03 8.54 -5.72
C ARG A 125 7.34 7.20 -5.43
N CYS A 126 6.09 7.24 -4.98
CA CYS A 126 5.30 6.07 -4.65
C CYS A 126 5.04 5.25 -5.92
N LYS A 127 5.31 3.94 -5.86
CA LYS A 127 5.03 2.99 -6.95
C LYS A 127 3.71 2.25 -6.75
N LEU A 128 3.19 2.22 -5.53
CA LEU A 128 1.98 1.49 -5.17
C LEU A 128 1.28 2.11 -3.97
N ILE A 129 -0.03 2.29 -4.07
CA ILE A 129 -0.90 2.58 -2.93
C ILE A 129 -1.86 1.40 -2.80
N ILE A 130 -1.82 0.70 -1.67
CA ILE A 130 -2.87 -0.25 -1.27
C ILE A 130 -3.83 0.48 -0.36
N TRP A 131 -5.12 0.32 -0.62
CA TRP A 131 -6.21 0.84 0.21
C TRP A 131 -7.12 -0.30 0.66
N GLU A 132 -7.31 -0.42 1.97
CA GLU A 132 -8.28 -1.32 2.63
C GLU A 132 -9.54 -0.59 3.12
#